data_AF-A0A0S9PFC6-F1
#
_entry.id   AF-A0A0S9PFC6-F1
#
_cell.length_a   1.000
_cell.length_b   1.000
_cell.length_c   1.000
_cell.angle_alpha   90.00
_cell.angle_beta   90.00
_cell.angle_gamma   90.00
#
_symmetry.space_group_name_H-M   'P 1'
#
loop_
_entity.id
_entity.type
_entity.pdbx_description
1 polymer ?
#
loop_
_entity_poly.entity_id
_entity_poly.type
_entity_poly.pdbx_seq_one_letter_code
_entity_poly.pdbx_strand_id
1 'polypeptide(L)'
;MQPSNPEDRLLFVRDRALLIGDDSALRRKAARGELRRVHHGVYATEQDWSRWNSEERYRARVFGIGQSRRSDVVLQGYSAAALWRLPIIGAWPAEVHLLTEKAAGGRSHARIRRHAVGFEHAGITTKTAST
;
A
#
# COMPACT_ATOMS: atom_id res chain seq x y z
N MET A 1 13.89 -15.88 14.54
CA MET A 1 12.85 -14.82 14.55
C MET A 1 12.86 -14.19 13.17
N GLN A 2 11.94 -14.57 12.27
CA GLN A 2 11.87 -13.94 10.94
C GLN A 2 11.66 -12.43 11.14
N PRO A 3 12.33 -11.55 10.37
CA PRO A 3 11.91 -10.16 10.32
C PRO A 3 10.48 -10.18 9.79
N SER A 4 9.50 -9.92 10.67
CA SER A 4 8.10 -9.77 10.29
C SER A 4 8.02 -8.71 9.20
N ASN A 5 7.35 -9.01 8.10
CA ASN A 5 7.37 -8.11 6.96
C ASN A 5 6.68 -6.78 7.35
N PRO A 6 7.11 -5.64 6.79
CA PRO A 6 6.54 -4.35 7.19
C PRO A 6 5.04 -4.25 6.93
N GLU A 7 4.54 -4.94 5.90
CA GLU A 7 3.10 -5.07 5.59
C GLU A 7 2.28 -5.74 6.71
N ASP A 8 2.87 -6.69 7.45
CA ASP A 8 2.20 -7.41 8.54
C ASP A 8 2.02 -6.53 9.80
N ARG A 9 2.68 -5.37 9.83
CA ARG A 9 2.65 -4.41 10.94
C ARG A 9 1.82 -3.16 10.66
N LEU A 10 1.09 -3.16 9.55
CA LEU A 10 0.19 -2.07 9.21
C LEU A 10 -1.14 -2.18 9.96
N LEU A 11 -1.59 -1.05 10.48
CA LEU A 11 -2.88 -0.89 11.13
C LEU A 11 -3.84 -0.21 10.14
N PHE A 12 -4.95 -0.87 9.86
CA PHE A 12 -5.98 -0.36 8.96
C PHE A 12 -7.19 0.12 9.74
N VAL A 13 -7.67 1.32 9.44
CA VAL A 13 -8.92 1.87 10.02
C VAL A 13 -10.11 0.96 9.74
N ARG A 14 -10.13 0.27 8.60
CA ARG A 14 -11.25 -0.60 8.23
C ARG A 14 -11.26 -1.97 8.92
N ASP A 15 -10.17 -2.37 9.58
CA ASP A 15 -10.11 -3.65 10.29
C ASP A 15 -10.88 -3.56 11.59
N ARG A 16 -12.07 -4.16 11.60
CA ARG A 16 -13.01 -4.14 12.73
C ARG A 16 -12.42 -4.66 14.04
N ALA A 17 -11.43 -5.56 13.99
CA ALA A 17 -10.74 -6.09 15.17
C ALA A 17 -9.85 -5.05 15.86
N LEU A 18 -9.34 -4.05 15.12
CA LEU A 18 -8.54 -2.94 15.67
C LEU A 18 -9.41 -1.78 16.17
N LEU A 19 -10.68 -1.75 15.76
CA LEU A 19 -11.66 -0.70 16.10
C LEU A 19 -12.39 -0.97 17.42
N ILE A 20 -11.70 -1.45 18.46
CA ILE A 20 -12.15 -1.21 19.84
C ILE A 20 -11.91 0.29 20.12
N GLY A 21 -12.70 1.14 19.45
CA GLY A 21 -12.46 2.58 19.26
C GLY A 21 -12.59 3.00 17.79
N ASP A 22 -13.32 4.09 17.57
CA ASP A 22 -13.56 4.71 16.26
C ASP A 22 -12.25 5.16 15.55
N ASP A 23 -12.29 5.42 14.23
CA ASP A 23 -11.22 5.95 13.37
C ASP A 23 -10.49 7.17 14.00
N SER A 24 -11.20 7.91 14.86
CA SER A 24 -10.65 8.96 15.73
C SER A 24 -9.50 8.50 16.65
N ALA A 25 -9.48 7.25 17.11
CA ALA A 25 -8.46 6.72 18.02
C ALA A 25 -7.07 6.62 17.34
N LEU A 26 -6.99 6.07 16.12
CA LEU A 26 -5.73 5.97 15.38
C LEU A 26 -5.22 7.37 14.99
N ARG A 27 -6.12 8.30 14.62
CA ARG A 27 -5.76 9.69 14.37
C ARG A 27 -5.18 10.38 15.60
N ARG A 28 -5.79 10.20 16.78
CA ARG A 28 -5.27 10.76 18.04
C ARG A 28 -3.89 10.20 18.38
N LYS A 29 -3.70 8.88 18.27
CA LYS A 29 -2.38 8.26 18.47
C LYS A 29 -1.34 8.80 17.50
N ALA A 30 -1.71 9.04 16.24
CA ALA A 30 -0.82 9.66 15.27
C ALA A 30 -0.50 11.12 15.61
N ALA A 31 -1.47 11.90 16.07
CA ALA A 31 -1.26 13.27 16.53
C ALA A 31 -0.32 13.36 17.75
N ARG A 32 -0.28 12.31 18.58
CA ARG A 32 0.65 12.18 19.72
C ARG A 32 2.01 11.60 19.34
N GLY A 33 2.25 11.28 18.06
CA GLY A 33 3.52 10.71 17.59
C GLY A 33 3.70 9.22 17.88
N GLU A 34 2.69 8.52 18.40
CA GLU A 34 2.77 7.07 18.64
C GLU A 34 2.65 6.27 17.34
N LEU A 35 1.89 6.80 16.38
CA LEU A 35 1.68 6.20 15.07
C LEU A 35 2.11 7.14 13.95
N ARG A 36 2.69 6.55 12.91
CA ARG A 36 2.90 7.23 11.64
C ARG A 36 1.78 6.92 10.68
N ARG A 37 1.20 7.95 10.08
CA ARG A 37 0.27 7.78 8.96
C ARG A 37 1.04 7.46 7.68
N VAL A 38 0.90 6.22 7.19
CA VAL A 38 1.53 5.72 5.96
C VAL A 38 0.73 6.17 4.74
N HIS A 39 -0.59 6.01 4.80
CA HIS A 39 -1.57 6.44 3.80
C HIS A 39 -2.89 6.83 4.49
N HIS A 40 -3.87 7.37 3.75
CA HIS A 40 -5.20 7.54 4.29
C HIS A 40 -5.77 6.20 4.79
N GLY A 41 -6.16 6.16 6.07
CA GLY A 41 -6.69 4.97 6.72
C GLY A 41 -5.64 3.89 7.07
N VAL A 42 -4.35 4.16 6.87
CA VAL A 42 -3.27 3.18 7.08
C VAL A 42 -2.16 3.78 7.94
N TYR A 43 -1.80 3.07 8.99
CA TYR A 43 -0.84 3.51 10.00
C TYR A 43 0.20 2.43 10.28
N ALA A 44 1.37 2.85 10.75
CA ALA A 44 2.38 2.00 11.36
C ALA A 44 2.75 2.60 12.72
N THR A 45 3.34 1.83 13.63
CA THR A 45 3.93 2.42 14.84
C THR A 45 5.12 3.30 14.46
N GLU A 46 5.37 4.38 15.20
CA GLU A 46 6.57 5.20 14.95
C GLU A 46 7.86 4.40 15.18
N GLN A 47 7.82 3.45 16.12
CA GLN A 47 8.93 2.53 16.40
C GLN A 47 9.25 1.61 15.21
N ASP A 48 8.26 0.99 14.58
CA ASP A 48 8.50 0.14 13.41
C ASP A 48 8.95 0.97 12.22
N TRP A 49 8.26 2.08 11.97
CA TRP A 49 8.58 2.95 10.84
C TRP A 49 10.01 3.48 10.89
N SER A 50 10.47 3.91 12.08
CA SER A 50 11.83 4.41 12.27
C SER A 50 12.89 3.34 12.02
N ARG A 51 12.61 2.06 12.32
CA ARG A 51 13.49 0.93 12.06
C ARG A 51 13.55 0.51 10.60
N TRP A 52 12.49 0.74 9.85
CA TRP A 52 12.43 0.36 8.44
C TRP A 52 13.38 1.17 7.57
N ASN A 53 14.06 0.48 6.65
CA ASN A 53 14.84 1.10 5.59
C ASN A 53 13.92 1.69 4.49
N SER A 54 14.51 2.31 3.47
CA SER A 54 13.76 2.97 2.39
C SER A 54 12.89 2.01 1.58
N GLU A 55 13.38 0.79 1.34
CA GLU A 55 12.65 -0.28 0.65
C GLU A 55 11.44 -0.74 1.47
N GLU A 56 11.65 -1.05 2.74
CA GLU A 56 10.61 -1.51 3.65
C GLU A 56 9.50 -0.47 3.80
N ARG A 57 9.86 0.81 3.96
CA ARG A 57 8.90 1.92 3.97
C ARG A 57 8.18 2.08 2.64
N TYR A 58 8.85 1.79 1.52
CA TYR A 58 8.21 1.84 0.20
C TYR A 58 7.22 0.70 0.02
N ARG A 59 7.63 -0.54 0.32
CA ARG A 59 6.75 -1.73 0.28
C ARG A 59 5.54 -1.56 1.20
N ALA A 60 5.72 -1.06 2.42
CA ALA A 60 4.63 -0.74 3.34
C ALA A 60 3.62 0.25 2.73
N ARG A 61 4.12 1.30 2.05
CA ARG A 61 3.25 2.26 1.34
C ARG A 61 2.51 1.61 0.19
N VAL A 62 3.19 0.82 -0.65
CA VAL A 62 2.58 0.12 -1.79
C VAL A 62 1.48 -0.82 -1.33
N PHE A 63 1.79 -1.71 -0.37
CA PHE A 63 0.84 -2.66 0.18
C PHE A 63 -0.33 -1.97 0.87
N GLY A 64 -0.05 -0.98 1.72
CA GLY A 64 -1.07 -0.21 2.41
C GLY A 64 -2.03 0.52 1.44
N ILE A 65 -1.51 1.11 0.35
CA ILE A 65 -2.33 1.76 -0.66
C ILE A 65 -3.18 0.73 -1.41
N GLY A 66 -2.57 -0.36 -1.89
CA GLY A 66 -3.27 -1.42 -2.62
C GLY A 66 -4.43 -1.98 -1.79
N GLN A 67 -4.15 -2.32 -0.53
CA GLN A 67 -5.17 -2.81 0.37
C GLN A 67 -6.22 -1.75 0.69
N SER A 68 -5.87 -0.49 0.93
CA SER A 68 -6.84 0.54 1.35
C SER A 68 -7.96 0.87 0.33
N ARG A 69 -7.84 0.40 -0.92
CA ARG A 69 -8.82 0.67 -1.97
C ARG A 69 -10.05 -0.25 -1.85
N ARG A 70 -11.17 0.23 -2.41
CA ARG A 70 -12.44 -0.50 -2.45
C ARG A 70 -12.55 -1.43 -3.66
N SER A 71 -11.82 -1.13 -4.73
CA SER A 71 -11.71 -1.94 -5.93
C SER A 71 -10.29 -2.46 -6.05
N ASP A 72 -10.16 -3.60 -6.72
CA ASP A 72 -8.85 -4.13 -7.08
C ASP A 72 -8.06 -3.11 -7.92
N VAL A 73 -6.74 -3.13 -7.75
CA VAL A 73 -5.82 -2.29 -8.52
C VAL A 73 -4.65 -3.10 -9.00
N VAL A 74 -4.23 -2.80 -10.23
CA VAL A 74 -3.01 -3.36 -10.80
C VAL A 74 -1.85 -2.42 -10.48
N LEU A 75 -0.87 -2.92 -9.73
CA LEU A 75 0.38 -2.21 -9.44
C LEU A 75 1.37 -2.43 -10.59
N GLN A 76 2.18 -1.42 -10.89
CA GLN A 76 3.13 -1.48 -12.01
C GLN A 76 4.52 -0.94 -11.63
N GLY A 77 5.51 -1.28 -12.43
CA GLY A 77 6.87 -0.77 -12.32
C GLY A 77 7.46 -0.99 -10.92
N TYR A 78 8.05 0.05 -10.34
CA TYR A 78 8.66 0.01 -9.00
C TYR A 78 7.72 -0.51 -7.92
N SER A 79 6.42 -0.22 -7.99
CA SER A 79 5.47 -0.71 -6.99
C SER A 79 5.25 -2.22 -7.07
N ALA A 80 5.16 -2.77 -8.28
CA ALA A 80 5.12 -4.23 -8.46
C ALA A 80 6.44 -4.88 -8.03
N ALA A 81 7.57 -4.30 -8.43
CA ALA A 81 8.90 -4.76 -8.05
C ALA A 81 9.09 -4.84 -6.53
N ALA A 82 8.60 -3.85 -5.79
CA ALA A 82 8.69 -3.83 -4.32
C ALA A 82 7.90 -4.97 -3.65
N LEU A 83 6.70 -5.29 -4.15
CA LEU A 83 5.93 -6.41 -3.61
C LEU A 83 6.55 -7.76 -3.96
N TRP A 84 7.16 -7.87 -5.14
CA TRP A 84 7.89 -9.05 -5.59
C TRP A 84 9.31 -9.14 -5.06
N ARG A 85 9.73 -8.19 -4.20
CA ARG A 85 11.08 -8.11 -3.60
C ARG A 85 12.20 -8.13 -4.64
N LEU A 86 11.95 -7.50 -5.79
CA LEU A 86 12.95 -7.37 -6.84
C LEU A 86 13.94 -6.25 -6.49
N PRO A 87 15.24 -6.44 -6.76
CA PRO A 87 16.22 -5.37 -6.62
C PRO A 87 15.97 -4.27 -7.65
N ILE A 88 16.34 -3.04 -7.30
CA ILE A 88 16.28 -1.89 -8.20
C ILE A 88 17.64 -1.19 -8.26
N ILE A 89 17.85 -0.41 -9.31
CA ILE A 89 18.99 0.49 -9.42
C ILE A 89 18.54 1.87 -8.94
N GLY A 90 19.27 2.46 -7.98
CA GLY A 90 18.96 3.77 -7.43
C GLY A 90 17.99 3.72 -6.23
N ALA A 91 17.29 4.84 -6.00
CA ALA A 91 16.42 4.99 -4.84
C ALA A 91 14.96 4.59 -5.14
N TRP A 92 14.30 3.98 -4.15
CA TRP A 92 12.86 3.72 -4.22
C TRP A 92 12.09 5.04 -4.34
N PRO A 93 11.10 5.13 -5.25
CA PRO A 93 10.36 6.37 -5.47
C PRO A 93 9.49 6.75 -4.28
N ALA A 94 9.15 8.04 -4.18
CA ALA A 94 8.21 8.51 -3.17
C ALA A 94 6.75 8.11 -3.49
N GLU A 95 6.45 8.00 -4.78
CA GLU A 95 5.12 7.74 -5.33
C GLU A 95 4.86 6.24 -5.54
N VAL A 96 3.62 5.82 -5.32
CA VAL A 96 3.13 4.47 -5.66
C VAL A 96 2.51 4.52 -7.05
N HIS A 97 2.93 3.59 -7.92
CA HIS A 97 2.55 3.49 -9.31
C HIS A 97 1.48 2.42 -9.49
N LEU A 98 0.33 2.83 -10.01
CA LEU A 98 -0.78 1.92 -10.29
C LEU A 98 -1.43 2.23 -11.62
N LEU A 99 -2.00 1.20 -12.21
CA LEU A 99 -2.91 1.28 -13.33
C LEU A 99 -4.31 1.53 -12.79
N THR A 100 -5.06 2.36 -13.50
CA THR A 100 -6.47 2.61 -13.23
C THR A 100 -7.22 2.42 -14.53
N GLU A 101 -8.45 1.91 -14.45
CA GLU A 101 -9.38 2.00 -15.56
C GLU A 101 -9.52 3.46 -16.00
N LYS A 102 -9.83 3.68 -17.28
CA LYS A 102 -10.04 4.99 -17.88
C LYS A 102 -11.32 5.63 -17.31
N ALA A 103 -11.25 6.11 -16.07
CA ALA A 103 -12.35 6.86 -15.46
C ALA A 103 -12.25 8.34 -15.86
N ALA A 104 -13.39 8.95 -16.21
CA ALA A 104 -13.53 10.34 -16.64
C ALA A 104 -13.23 11.41 -15.57
N GLY A 105 -12.64 11.03 -14.43
CA GLY A 105 -12.29 11.96 -13.36
C GLY A 105 -12.00 11.24 -12.05
N GLY A 106 -10.88 11.56 -11.44
CA GLY A 106 -10.54 11.08 -10.10
C GLY A 106 -9.57 12.02 -9.43
N ARG A 107 -9.85 12.36 -8.15
CA ARG A 107 -8.97 13.20 -7.32
C ARG A 107 -7.53 12.69 -7.38
N SER A 108 -6.63 13.55 -7.82
CA SER A 108 -5.18 13.33 -7.76
C SER A 108 -4.76 13.35 -6.29
N HIS A 109 -3.93 12.38 -5.90
CA HIS A 109 -3.33 12.35 -4.58
C HIS A 109 -1.83 12.47 -4.77
N ALA A 110 -1.17 13.40 -4.07
CA ALA A 110 0.23 13.79 -4.29
C ALA A 110 1.27 12.65 -4.11
N ARG A 111 0.85 11.45 -3.72
CA ARG A 111 1.72 10.27 -3.53
C ARG A 111 1.36 9.10 -4.45
N ILE A 112 0.44 9.28 -5.40
CA ILE A 112 -0.04 8.23 -6.30
C ILE A 112 0.13 8.70 -7.74
N ARG A 113 0.98 8.01 -8.50
CA ARG A 113 1.05 8.16 -9.95
C ARG A 113 0.11 7.15 -10.59
N ARG A 114 -0.89 7.66 -11.32
CA ARG A 114 -1.81 6.84 -12.11
C ARG A 114 -1.38 6.89 -13.56
N HIS A 115 -1.25 5.74 -14.19
CA HIS A 115 -1.15 5.67 -15.65
C HIS A 115 -2.48 5.13 -16.18
N ALA A 116 -3.20 5.98 -16.92
CA ALA A 116 -4.43 5.61 -17.60
C ALA A 116 -4.09 5.04 -18.99
N VAL A 117 -3.39 3.92 -19.01
CA VAL A 117 -3.40 3.04 -20.19
C VAL A 117 -4.66 2.19 -20.03
N GLY A 118 -5.59 2.25 -20.97
CA GLY A 118 -6.86 1.54 -20.85
C GLY A 118 -6.60 0.06 -20.64
N PHE A 119 -6.79 -0.43 -19.42
CA PHE A 119 -6.68 -1.83 -19.08
C PHE A 119 -8.03 -2.23 -18.48
N GLU A 120 -8.67 -3.21 -19.10
CA GLU A 120 -9.87 -3.87 -18.57
C GLU A 120 -9.41 -4.81 -17.44
N HIS A 121 -10.15 -4.87 -16.32
CA HIS A 121 -9.95 -5.92 -15.32
C HIS A 121 -10.30 -7.28 -15.95
N ALA A 122 -9.37 -7.86 -16.71
CA ALA A 122 -9.50 -9.22 -17.19
C ALA A 122 -9.37 -10.14 -15.97
N GLY A 123 -10.48 -10.77 -15.57
CA GLY A 123 -10.45 -11.85 -14.59
C GLY A 123 -9.46 -12.90 -15.08
N ILE A 124 -8.34 -13.07 -14.36
CA ILE A 124 -7.32 -14.04 -14.73
C ILE A 124 -7.93 -15.43 -14.48
N THR A 125 -8.46 -16.04 -15.54
CA THR A 125 -8.87 -17.45 -15.51
C THR A 125 -7.60 -18.26 -15.66
N THR A 126 -7.07 -18.78 -14.55
CA THR A 126 -5.97 -19.73 -14.56
C THR A 126 -6.40 -20.97 -15.36
N LYS A 127 -5.89 -21.12 -16.57
CA LYS A 127 -6.03 -22.37 -17.33
C LYS A 127 -5.06 -23.37 -16.71
N THR A 128 -5.56 -24.19 -15.78
CA THR A 128 -4.83 -25.35 -15.29
C THR A 128 -4.53 -26.24 -16.50
N ALA A 129 -3.27 -26.32 -16.90
CA ALA A 129 -2.84 -27.30 -17.88
C ALA A 129 -2.93 -28.67 -17.20
N SER A 130 -3.98 -29.41 -17.52
CA SER A 130 -4.04 -30.84 -17.24
C SER A 130 -3.19 -31.57 -18.29
N THR A 131 -2.17 -32.25 -17.75
CA THR A 131 -1.43 -33.45 -18.19
C THR A 131 -1.48 -33.85 -19.66
#